data_AF-A0AAE3RRW0-F1
#
_entry.id   AF-A0AAE3RRW0-F1
#
_cell.length_a   1.000
_cell.length_b   1.000
_cell.length_c   1.000
_cell.angle_alpha   90.00
_cell.angle_beta   90.00
_cell.angle_gamma   90.00
#
_symmetry.space_group_name_H-M   'P 1'
#
loop_
_entity.id
_entity.type
_entity.pdbx_description
1 polymer ?
#
loop_
_entity_poly.entity_id
_entity_poly.type
_entity_poly.pdbx_seq_one_letter_code
_entity_poly.pdbx_strand_id
1 'polypeptide(L)'
;MHNTDLFSIVVAINHLSDAVQQIQDTAKEANNGSWLKDYIMPIGTLFLSAAIAYSSAKSGYKWQDKFLTNKLKIDTINKTFMGFQNVQGTLLSLKENYANKLSSHPLQRIAVMPQMIYSFTPLQINYEHLLQVIMGNDDNLHGNPWVHIASYISVQDQFNQLDRIIQERNNFDYQVKDSLARQFNRKYFTFGEILQNVDAITIHKYIELTESIINMIDNLIISTDDFLKNFPKIANDLMGDHKSKYYKIVKGYKNDSESAKLLQQRTPPLDLDLTEQIISVPKEDIQKRLCDHSFTMQTVK
;
A
#
# COMPACT_ATOMS: atom_id res chain seq x y z
N MET A 1 -34.36 5.43 9.94
CA MET A 1 -34.88 4.19 9.32
C MET A 1 -34.17 3.01 9.92
N HIS A 2 -34.94 1.96 10.21
CA HIS A 2 -34.74 0.98 11.27
C HIS A 2 -33.50 0.09 11.06
N ASN A 3 -32.75 -0.11 12.14
CA ASN A 3 -31.52 -0.87 12.22
C ASN A 3 -31.84 -2.37 12.24
N THR A 4 -31.80 -3.05 11.10
CA THR A 4 -31.94 -4.51 11.08
C THR A 4 -30.57 -5.15 11.33
N ASP A 5 -30.18 -5.24 12.61
CA ASP A 5 -29.01 -6.01 13.04
C ASP A 5 -29.14 -7.49 12.65
N LEU A 6 -28.03 -8.21 12.49
CA LEU A 6 -28.00 -9.65 12.17
C LEU A 6 -28.92 -10.48 13.09
N PHE A 7 -28.99 -10.09 14.36
CA PHE A 7 -29.91 -10.67 15.34
C PHE A 7 -31.37 -10.39 15.00
N SER A 8 -31.72 -9.22 14.47
CA SER A 8 -33.10 -8.86 14.12
C SER A 8 -33.68 -9.71 13.00
N ILE A 9 -32.87 -10.24 12.07
CA ILE A 9 -33.36 -11.11 10.99
C ILE A 9 -33.63 -12.51 11.53
N VAL A 10 -32.71 -13.07 12.32
CA VAL A 10 -32.91 -14.38 12.99
C VAL A 10 -34.09 -14.29 13.97
N VAL A 11 -34.17 -13.19 14.71
CA VAL A 11 -35.27 -12.90 15.64
C VAL A 11 -36.58 -12.67 14.88
N ALA A 12 -36.57 -12.01 13.71
CA ALA A 12 -37.76 -11.86 12.86
C ALA A 12 -38.22 -13.19 12.26
N ILE A 13 -37.30 -14.08 11.87
CA ILE A 13 -37.62 -15.44 11.41
C ILE A 13 -38.24 -16.25 12.54
N ASN A 14 -37.68 -16.18 13.75
CA ASN A 14 -38.23 -16.86 14.92
C ASN A 14 -39.61 -16.28 15.31
N HIS A 15 -39.77 -14.96 15.33
CA HIS A 15 -41.07 -14.32 15.58
C HIS A 15 -42.09 -14.58 14.48
N LEU A 16 -41.68 -14.74 13.23
CA LEU A 16 -42.56 -15.19 12.16
C LEU A 16 -42.99 -16.65 12.39
N SER A 17 -42.08 -17.53 12.79
CA SER A 17 -42.41 -18.91 13.17
C SER A 17 -43.41 -18.94 14.34
N ASP A 18 -43.20 -18.11 15.36
CA ASP A 18 -44.08 -18.00 16.52
C ASP A 18 -45.45 -17.40 16.15
N ALA A 19 -45.48 -16.38 15.29
CA ALA A 19 -46.72 -15.77 14.79
C ALA A 19 -47.52 -16.76 13.94
N VAL A 20 -46.84 -17.60 13.15
CA VAL A 20 -47.50 -18.66 12.37
C VAL A 20 -48.08 -19.73 13.28
N GLN A 21 -47.33 -20.12 14.30
CA GLN A 21 -47.80 -21.07 15.31
C GLN A 21 -49.04 -20.52 16.04
N GLN A 22 -49.00 -19.24 16.45
CA GLN A 22 -50.14 -18.56 17.06
C GLN A 22 -51.35 -18.46 16.13
N ILE A 23 -51.16 -18.13 14.84
CA ILE A 23 -52.25 -18.08 13.86
C ILE A 23 -52.86 -19.46 13.66
N GLN A 24 -52.05 -20.52 13.61
CA GLN A 24 -52.52 -21.90 13.52
C GLN A 24 -53.29 -22.33 14.77
N ASP A 25 -52.83 -21.96 15.96
CA ASP A 25 -53.47 -22.35 17.21
C ASP A 25 -54.76 -21.53 17.45
N THR A 26 -54.78 -20.24 17.09
CA THR A 26 -55.99 -19.40 17.11
C THR A 26 -57.03 -19.88 16.08
N ALA A 27 -56.58 -20.37 14.91
CA ALA A 27 -57.46 -20.97 13.92
C ALA A 27 -58.08 -22.30 14.40
N LYS A 28 -57.37 -23.08 15.22
CA LYS A 28 -57.90 -24.30 15.86
C LYS A 28 -58.91 -23.98 16.96
N GLU A 29 -58.71 -22.91 17.73
CA GLU A 29 -59.62 -22.49 18.81
C GLU A 29 -60.90 -21.81 18.31
N ALA A 30 -60.85 -21.12 17.16
CA ALA A 30 -62.01 -20.49 16.52
C ALA A 30 -62.91 -21.51 15.80
N ASN A 31 -63.36 -22.54 16.53
CA ASN A 31 -64.20 -23.63 16.05
C ASN A 31 -65.63 -23.14 15.79
N ASN A 32 -65.88 -22.67 14.57
CA ASN A 32 -67.20 -22.52 13.95
C ASN A 32 -67.07 -22.80 12.45
N GLY A 33 -67.53 -23.98 12.04
CA GLY A 33 -67.26 -24.64 10.76
C GLY A 33 -67.33 -23.75 9.52
N SER A 34 -66.17 -23.50 8.93
CA SER A 34 -66.06 -22.88 7.61
C SER A 34 -64.90 -23.56 6.89
N TRP A 35 -65.20 -24.31 5.83
CA TRP A 35 -64.21 -25.06 5.03
C TRP A 35 -63.01 -24.21 4.57
N LEU A 36 -63.23 -22.90 4.36
CA LEU A 36 -62.20 -21.92 4.06
C LEU A 36 -61.18 -21.77 5.21
N LYS A 37 -61.63 -21.87 6.45
CA LYS A 37 -60.79 -21.80 7.65
C LYS A 37 -60.10 -23.13 7.96
N ASP A 38 -60.74 -24.25 7.67
CA ASP A 38 -60.18 -25.58 8.00
C ASP A 38 -59.19 -26.08 6.95
N TYR A 39 -59.34 -25.69 5.68
CA TYR A 39 -58.50 -26.17 4.58
C TYR A 39 -57.69 -25.07 3.88
N ILE A 40 -58.28 -23.90 3.62
CA ILE A 40 -57.61 -22.84 2.85
C ILE A 40 -56.70 -21.99 3.74
N MET A 41 -57.11 -21.63 4.96
CA MET A 41 -56.29 -20.81 5.87
C MET A 41 -54.96 -21.49 6.26
N PRO A 42 -54.90 -22.77 6.66
CA PRO A 42 -53.63 -23.38 7.06
C PRO A 42 -52.65 -23.46 5.88
N ILE A 43 -53.16 -23.77 4.68
CA ILE A 43 -52.36 -23.82 3.47
C ILE A 43 -51.91 -22.40 3.06
N GLY A 44 -52.82 -21.42 3.05
CA GLY A 44 -52.54 -20.04 2.69
C GLY A 44 -51.58 -19.34 3.65
N THR A 45 -51.69 -19.61 4.95
CA THR A 45 -50.76 -19.10 5.97
C THR A 45 -49.38 -19.74 5.83
N LEU A 46 -49.28 -21.05 5.58
CA LEU A 46 -47.99 -21.69 5.26
C LEU A 46 -47.32 -21.08 4.03
N PHE A 47 -48.07 -20.83 2.95
CA PHE A 47 -47.53 -20.18 1.75
C PHE A 47 -47.10 -18.73 1.99
N LEU A 48 -47.91 -17.94 2.71
CA LEU A 48 -47.56 -16.55 3.03
C LEU A 48 -46.31 -16.48 3.91
N SER A 49 -46.20 -17.37 4.88
CA SER A 49 -45.05 -17.45 5.79
C SER A 49 -43.79 -17.92 5.08
N ALA A 50 -43.90 -18.92 4.20
CA ALA A 50 -42.78 -19.32 3.34
C ALA A 50 -42.35 -18.18 2.41
N ALA A 51 -43.30 -17.41 1.85
CA ALA A 51 -43.00 -16.26 1.01
C ALA A 51 -42.31 -15.13 1.78
N ILE A 52 -42.75 -14.82 3.00
CA ILE A 52 -42.11 -13.81 3.87
C ILE A 52 -40.73 -14.29 4.32
N ALA A 53 -40.58 -15.56 4.70
CA ALA A 53 -39.30 -16.13 5.07
C ALA A 53 -38.30 -16.09 3.89
N TYR A 54 -38.74 -16.49 2.69
CA TYR A 54 -37.93 -16.42 1.48
C TYR A 54 -37.54 -14.97 1.13
N SER A 55 -38.49 -14.03 1.20
CA SER A 55 -38.24 -12.62 0.91
C SER A 55 -37.26 -11.98 1.91
N SER A 56 -37.45 -12.28 3.20
CA SER A 56 -36.59 -11.82 4.30
C SER A 56 -35.19 -12.40 4.17
N ALA A 57 -35.07 -13.70 3.91
CA ALA A 57 -33.79 -14.35 3.69
C ALA A 57 -33.08 -13.77 2.47
N LYS A 58 -33.75 -13.69 1.31
CA LYS A 58 -33.18 -13.15 0.07
C LYS A 58 -32.70 -11.70 0.23
N SER A 59 -33.47 -10.87 0.92
CA SER A 59 -33.10 -9.47 1.17
C SER A 59 -31.96 -9.36 2.19
N GLY A 60 -31.98 -10.19 3.24
CA GLY A 60 -30.94 -10.29 4.25
C GLY A 60 -29.60 -10.75 3.68
N TYR A 61 -29.58 -11.80 2.87
CA TYR A 61 -28.36 -12.29 2.21
C TYR A 61 -27.74 -11.21 1.31
N LYS A 62 -28.55 -10.56 0.47
CA LYS A 62 -28.07 -9.47 -0.38
C LYS A 62 -27.48 -8.30 0.43
N TRP A 63 -28.10 -7.97 1.57
CA TRP A 63 -27.58 -6.94 2.45
C TRP A 63 -26.26 -7.36 3.11
N GLN A 64 -26.18 -8.60 3.58
CA GLN A 64 -24.97 -9.15 4.19
C GLN A 64 -23.80 -9.18 3.20
N ASP A 65 -24.03 -9.68 2.00
CA ASP A 65 -23.02 -9.72 0.93
C ASP A 65 -22.52 -8.30 0.63
N LYS A 66 -23.44 -7.34 0.45
CA LYS A 66 -23.08 -5.94 0.21
C LYS A 66 -22.30 -5.33 1.38
N PHE A 67 -22.70 -5.61 2.62
CA PHE A 67 -22.01 -5.13 3.81
C PHE A 67 -20.59 -5.72 3.91
N LEU A 68 -20.45 -7.02 3.68
CA LEU A 68 -19.17 -7.72 3.72
C LEU A 68 -18.23 -7.22 2.62
N THR A 69 -18.71 -7.07 1.39
CA THR A 69 -17.93 -6.49 0.28
C THR A 69 -17.50 -5.06 0.59
N ASN A 70 -18.39 -4.22 1.13
CA ASN A 70 -18.03 -2.85 1.50
C ASN A 70 -16.98 -2.82 2.62
N LYS A 71 -17.10 -3.69 3.63
CA LYS A 71 -16.10 -3.83 4.67
C LYS A 71 -14.74 -4.23 4.09
N LEU A 72 -14.71 -5.22 3.20
CA LEU A 72 -13.47 -5.66 2.55
C LEU A 72 -12.81 -4.54 1.75
N LYS A 73 -13.58 -3.73 1.02
CA LYS A 73 -13.07 -2.55 0.30
C LYS A 73 -12.44 -1.54 1.25
N ILE A 74 -13.13 -1.20 2.35
CA ILE A 74 -12.63 -0.24 3.35
C ILE A 74 -11.34 -0.76 4.01
N ASP A 75 -11.33 -2.03 4.43
CA ASP A 75 -10.14 -2.65 5.02
C ASP A 75 -8.96 -2.64 4.04
N THR A 76 -9.23 -2.86 2.75
CA THR A 76 -8.19 -2.84 1.71
C THR A 76 -7.63 -1.44 1.49
N ILE A 77 -8.48 -0.41 1.43
CA ILE A 77 -8.05 1.00 1.35
C ILE A 77 -7.17 1.34 2.54
N ASN A 78 -7.62 1.05 3.76
CA ASN A 78 -6.91 1.39 4.98
C ASN A 78 -5.58 0.63 5.09
N LYS A 79 -5.55 -0.68 4.79
CA LYS A 79 -4.32 -1.49 4.78
C LYS A 79 -3.31 -0.98 3.76
N THR A 80 -3.76 -0.68 2.54
CA THR A 80 -2.89 -0.14 1.49
C THR A 80 -2.32 1.21 1.93
N PHE A 81 -3.16 2.09 2.46
CA PHE A 81 -2.72 3.38 2.98
C PHE A 81 -1.68 3.25 4.10
N MET A 82 -1.93 2.39 5.09
CA MET A 82 -0.97 2.11 6.17
C MET A 82 0.34 1.51 5.64
N GLY A 83 0.28 0.67 4.60
CA GLY A 83 1.46 0.12 3.94
C GLY A 83 2.35 1.22 3.36
N PHE A 84 1.77 2.17 2.63
CA PHE A 84 2.52 3.32 2.10
C PHE A 84 3.02 4.28 3.19
N GLN A 85 2.29 4.42 4.30
CA GLN A 85 2.79 5.19 5.44
C GLN A 85 4.03 4.54 6.07
N ASN A 86 4.05 3.22 6.21
CA ASN A 86 5.22 2.48 6.68
C ASN A 86 6.41 2.69 5.72
N VAL A 87 6.18 2.50 4.41
CA VAL A 87 7.17 2.78 3.35
C VAL A 87 7.76 4.18 3.51
N GLN A 88 6.92 5.20 3.66
CA GLN A 88 7.41 6.57 3.85
C GLN A 88 8.28 6.71 5.09
N GLY A 89 7.87 6.13 6.23
CA GLY A 89 8.65 6.14 7.46
C GLY A 89 10.04 5.51 7.29
N THR A 90 10.10 4.33 6.66
CA THR A 90 11.37 3.65 6.36
C THR A 90 12.25 4.48 5.44
N LEU A 91 11.71 5.03 4.35
CA LEU A 91 12.49 5.80 3.38
C LEU A 91 13.05 7.09 3.98
N LEU A 92 12.26 7.82 4.77
CA LEU A 92 12.72 9.04 5.44
C LEU A 92 13.83 8.71 6.45
N SER A 93 13.68 7.63 7.23
CA SER A 93 14.72 7.18 8.16
C SER A 93 16.00 6.75 7.46
N LEU A 94 15.90 6.04 6.32
CA LEU A 94 17.08 5.67 5.52
C LEU A 94 17.79 6.92 4.99
N LYS A 95 17.03 7.88 4.45
CA LYS A 95 17.56 9.11 3.87
C LYS A 95 18.24 10.02 4.88
N GLU A 96 17.71 10.08 6.11
CA GLU A 96 18.29 10.87 7.19
C GLU A 96 19.78 10.54 7.46
N ASN A 97 20.20 9.30 7.21
CA ASN A 97 21.59 8.88 7.40
C ASN A 97 22.61 9.65 6.54
N TYR A 98 22.19 10.19 5.40
CA TYR A 98 23.10 10.81 4.44
C TYR A 98 22.67 12.20 3.93
N ALA A 99 21.39 12.55 4.00
CA ALA A 99 20.82 13.71 3.29
C ALA A 99 21.55 15.04 3.56
N ASN A 100 21.90 15.33 4.81
CA ASN A 100 22.45 16.63 5.21
C ASN A 100 23.92 16.84 4.84
N LYS A 101 24.61 15.77 4.40
CA LYS A 101 26.05 15.80 4.14
C LYS A 101 26.36 15.58 2.67
N LEU A 102 25.37 15.38 1.82
CA LEU A 102 25.57 14.93 0.46
C LEU A 102 25.95 16.08 -0.48
N SER A 103 26.94 15.87 -1.35
CA SER A 103 27.27 16.78 -2.46
C SER A 103 27.07 16.10 -3.81
N SER A 104 27.33 16.83 -4.91
CA SER A 104 27.28 16.28 -6.27
C SER A 104 28.46 15.35 -6.60
N HIS A 105 29.52 15.33 -5.78
CA HIS A 105 30.74 14.59 -6.08
C HIS A 105 30.57 13.08 -5.84
N PRO A 106 30.81 12.19 -6.83
CA PRO A 106 30.56 10.74 -6.73
C PRO A 106 31.27 10.07 -5.55
N LEU A 107 32.58 10.32 -5.40
CA LEU A 107 33.37 9.74 -4.31
C LEU A 107 32.89 10.21 -2.93
N GLN A 108 32.50 11.48 -2.81
CA GLN A 108 31.99 12.02 -1.56
C GLN A 108 30.69 11.35 -1.13
N ARG A 109 29.79 11.07 -2.08
CA ARG A 109 28.52 10.39 -1.82
C ARG A 109 28.73 8.97 -1.27
N ILE A 110 29.71 8.24 -1.79
CA ILE A 110 30.11 6.94 -1.25
C ILE A 110 30.65 7.08 0.19
N ALA A 111 31.50 8.08 0.42
CA ALA A 111 32.12 8.34 1.73
C ALA A 111 31.11 8.66 2.82
N VAL A 112 30.09 9.45 2.46
CA VAL A 112 29.06 9.92 3.38
C VAL A 112 28.09 8.82 3.75
N MET A 113 27.80 7.88 2.83
CA MET A 113 26.82 6.84 3.06
C MET A 113 27.38 5.76 4.00
N PRO A 114 26.84 5.64 5.24
CA PRO A 114 27.30 4.61 6.17
C PRO A 114 26.74 3.24 5.77
N GLN A 115 27.17 2.19 6.47
CA GLN A 115 26.41 0.94 6.47
C GLN A 115 25.04 1.20 7.09
N MET A 116 23.99 0.91 6.35
CA MET A 116 22.62 1.19 6.79
C MET A 116 22.09 0.00 7.59
N ILE A 117 21.75 0.24 8.86
CA ILE A 117 21.08 -0.72 9.73
C ILE A 117 19.61 -0.31 9.82
N TYR A 118 18.72 -1.20 9.42
CA TYR A 118 17.29 -0.91 9.32
C TYR A 118 16.46 -2.19 9.52
N SER A 119 15.18 -1.99 9.86
CA SER A 119 14.18 -3.04 9.84
C SER A 119 13.37 -2.91 8.56
N PHE A 120 13.50 -3.88 7.67
CA PHE A 120 12.75 -3.89 6.41
C PHE A 120 11.49 -4.73 6.56
N THR A 121 10.34 -4.09 6.40
CA THR A 121 9.06 -4.79 6.26
C THR A 121 8.64 -4.68 4.80
N PRO A 122 8.66 -5.78 4.03
CA PRO A 122 8.25 -5.74 2.63
C PRO A 122 6.85 -5.15 2.47
N LEU A 123 6.67 -4.31 1.45
CA LEU A 123 5.34 -3.85 1.11
C LEU A 123 4.58 -5.03 0.50
N GLN A 124 3.43 -5.35 1.10
CA GLN A 124 2.55 -6.42 0.64
C GLN A 124 1.16 -5.84 0.36
N ILE A 125 0.82 -5.74 -0.92
CA ILE A 125 -0.47 -5.26 -1.38
C ILE A 125 -1.29 -6.46 -1.84
N ASN A 126 -2.53 -6.56 -1.36
CA ASN A 126 -3.50 -7.51 -1.91
C ASN A 126 -4.12 -6.92 -3.18
N TYR A 127 -3.54 -7.25 -4.33
CA TYR A 127 -3.97 -6.73 -5.62
C TYR A 127 -5.39 -7.13 -5.98
N GLU A 128 -5.79 -8.36 -5.67
CA GLU A 128 -7.14 -8.88 -5.96
C GLU A 128 -8.22 -8.02 -5.30
N HIS A 129 -8.02 -7.68 -4.02
CA HIS A 129 -8.96 -6.84 -3.29
C HIS A 129 -8.84 -5.37 -3.70
N LEU A 130 -7.64 -4.89 -4.01
CA LEU A 130 -7.42 -3.51 -4.41
C LEU A 130 -8.07 -3.22 -5.77
N LEU A 131 -8.03 -4.16 -6.72
CA LEU A 131 -8.75 -4.07 -8.00
C LEU A 131 -10.24 -3.82 -7.80
N GLN A 132 -10.88 -4.47 -6.81
CA GLN A 132 -12.30 -4.26 -6.50
C GLN A 132 -12.62 -2.85 -5.97
N VAL A 133 -11.60 -2.11 -5.53
CA VAL A 133 -11.72 -0.71 -5.10
C VAL A 133 -11.49 0.22 -6.29
N ILE A 134 -10.42 0.01 -7.06
CA ILE A 134 -9.97 0.94 -8.10
C ILE A 134 -10.69 0.78 -9.45
N MET A 135 -11.23 -0.40 -9.78
CA MET A 135 -11.98 -0.66 -11.02
C MET A 135 -13.44 -0.16 -10.97
N GLY A 136 -13.66 1.05 -10.45
CA GLY A 136 -14.99 1.54 -10.12
C GLY A 136 -15.87 1.90 -11.32
N ASN A 137 -15.30 2.38 -12.43
CA ASN A 137 -15.94 2.66 -13.74
C ASN A 137 -14.85 2.99 -14.78
N ASP A 138 -15.00 2.57 -16.04
CA ASP A 138 -14.01 2.76 -17.12
C ASP A 138 -13.68 4.24 -17.41
N ASP A 139 -14.61 5.16 -17.09
CA ASP A 139 -14.46 6.60 -17.38
C ASP A 139 -13.35 7.31 -16.57
N ASN A 140 -12.81 6.68 -15.52
CA ASN A 140 -11.81 7.25 -14.62
C ASN A 140 -10.35 6.89 -14.95
N LEU A 141 -10.09 6.26 -16.10
CA LEU A 141 -8.75 5.82 -16.51
C LEU A 141 -7.79 6.96 -16.93
N HIS A 142 -8.24 8.22 -16.91
CA HIS A 142 -7.45 9.35 -17.39
C HIS A 142 -6.98 10.24 -16.23
N GLY A 143 -5.65 10.33 -16.06
CA GLY A 143 -4.96 11.42 -15.36
C GLY A 143 -4.35 11.08 -14.00
N ASN A 144 -4.82 10.06 -13.27
CA ASN A 144 -4.28 9.72 -11.96
C ASN A 144 -3.61 8.33 -11.93
N PRO A 145 -2.32 8.21 -11.56
CA PRO A 145 -1.63 6.91 -11.53
C PRO A 145 -2.28 5.92 -10.55
N TRP A 146 -2.88 6.40 -9.46
CA TRP A 146 -3.41 5.57 -8.37
C TRP A 146 -4.76 4.91 -8.68
N VAL A 147 -5.32 5.10 -9.87
CA VAL A 147 -6.42 4.26 -10.37
C VAL A 147 -5.89 3.02 -11.12
N HIS A 148 -4.60 2.97 -11.43
CA HIS A 148 -3.97 1.88 -12.16
C HIS A 148 -3.20 0.96 -11.21
N ILE A 149 -3.50 -0.33 -11.27
CA ILE A 149 -2.82 -1.35 -10.45
C ILE A 149 -1.30 -1.38 -10.72
N ALA A 150 -0.87 -1.02 -11.93
CA ALA A 150 0.53 -0.97 -12.34
C ALA A 150 1.37 -0.02 -11.47
N SER A 151 0.79 1.10 -11.01
CA SER A 151 1.50 2.04 -10.13
C SER A 151 1.79 1.44 -8.76
N TYR A 152 0.86 0.65 -8.22
CA TYR A 152 1.05 -0.07 -6.96
C TYR A 152 2.10 -1.16 -7.07
N ILE A 153 2.02 -1.96 -8.14
CA ILE A 153 3.01 -3.01 -8.43
C ILE A 153 4.40 -2.41 -8.54
N SER A 154 4.52 -1.31 -9.29
CA SER A 154 5.80 -0.63 -9.49
C SER A 154 6.43 -0.12 -8.19
N VAL A 155 5.64 0.56 -7.34
CA VAL A 155 6.14 1.06 -6.05
C VAL A 155 6.50 -0.10 -5.12
N GLN A 156 5.68 -1.15 -5.09
CA GLN A 156 5.96 -2.34 -4.28
C GLN A 156 7.26 -3.01 -4.72
N ASP A 157 7.46 -3.22 -6.01
CA ASP A 157 8.63 -3.90 -6.54
C ASP A 157 9.90 -3.06 -6.35
N GLN A 158 9.85 -1.75 -6.62
CA GLN A 158 10.96 -0.84 -6.37
C GLN A 158 11.33 -0.80 -4.87
N PHE A 159 10.35 -0.70 -3.97
CA PHE A 159 10.61 -0.68 -2.54
C PHE A 159 11.21 -2.02 -2.06
N ASN A 160 10.67 -3.16 -2.51
CA ASN A 160 11.21 -4.47 -2.16
C ASN A 160 12.57 -4.76 -2.82
N GLN A 161 12.89 -4.11 -3.95
CA GLN A 161 14.21 -4.15 -4.56
C GLN A 161 15.24 -3.32 -3.77
N LEU A 162 14.81 -2.19 -3.18
CA LEU A 162 15.68 -1.33 -2.38
C LEU A 162 16.41 -2.09 -1.26
N ASP A 163 15.69 -2.95 -0.53
CA ASP A 163 16.30 -3.82 0.51
C ASP A 163 17.48 -4.62 -0.05
N ARG A 164 17.29 -5.27 -1.20
CA ARG A 164 18.34 -6.08 -1.84
C ARG A 164 19.56 -5.24 -2.22
N ILE A 165 19.37 -4.06 -2.80
CA ILE A 165 20.47 -3.18 -3.20
C ILE A 165 21.23 -2.67 -1.96
N ILE A 166 20.52 -2.31 -0.90
CA ILE A 166 21.15 -1.86 0.35
C ILE A 166 21.95 -3.00 0.99
N GLN A 167 21.40 -4.22 1.06
CA GLN A 167 22.12 -5.39 1.57
C GLN A 167 23.37 -5.69 0.73
N GLU A 168 23.26 -5.63 -0.59
CA GLU A 168 24.41 -5.80 -1.48
C GLU A 168 25.50 -4.76 -1.21
N ARG A 169 25.13 -3.48 -1.08
CA ARG A 169 26.06 -2.40 -0.75
C ARG A 169 26.72 -2.61 0.61
N ASN A 170 25.95 -2.96 1.64
CA ASN A 170 26.49 -3.22 2.98
C ASN A 170 27.48 -4.38 2.98
N ASN A 171 27.13 -5.49 2.32
CA ASN A 171 27.99 -6.67 2.21
C ASN A 171 29.27 -6.35 1.43
N PHE A 172 29.14 -5.62 0.32
CA PHE A 172 30.28 -5.19 -0.49
C PHE A 172 31.22 -4.28 0.32
N ASP A 173 30.66 -3.32 1.05
CA ASP A 173 31.44 -2.43 1.90
C ASP A 173 32.20 -3.17 3.01
N TYR A 174 31.55 -4.18 3.60
CA TYR A 174 32.22 -5.07 4.55
C TYR A 174 33.36 -5.85 3.91
N GLN A 175 33.16 -6.43 2.73
CA GLN A 175 34.19 -7.21 2.01
C GLN A 175 35.42 -6.37 1.68
N VAL A 176 35.23 -5.15 1.19
CA VAL A 176 36.33 -4.23 0.88
C VAL A 176 37.11 -3.87 2.14
N LYS A 177 36.42 -3.52 3.23
CA LYS A 177 37.06 -3.19 4.50
C LYS A 177 37.77 -4.38 5.14
N ASP A 178 37.23 -5.59 5.05
CA ASP A 178 37.87 -6.82 5.55
C ASP A 178 39.14 -7.15 4.76
N SER A 179 39.11 -6.99 3.42
CA SER A 179 40.29 -7.18 2.58
C SER A 179 41.42 -6.22 2.95
N LEU A 180 41.10 -4.93 3.08
CA LEU A 180 42.06 -3.91 3.53
C LEU A 180 42.54 -4.20 4.96
N ALA A 181 41.66 -4.64 5.85
CA ALA A 181 42.01 -4.95 7.23
C ALA A 181 43.05 -6.08 7.33
N ARG A 182 42.92 -7.11 6.48
CA ARG A 182 43.91 -8.20 6.39
C ARG A 182 45.24 -7.73 5.80
N GLN A 183 45.21 -6.82 4.85
CA GLN A 183 46.42 -6.28 4.22
C GLN A 183 47.21 -5.36 5.15
N PHE A 184 46.54 -4.48 5.90
CA PHE A 184 47.18 -3.45 6.72
C PHE A 184 47.14 -3.74 8.23
N ASN A 185 46.59 -4.87 8.64
CA ASN A 185 46.44 -5.31 10.04
C ASN A 185 45.78 -4.26 10.96
N ARG A 186 44.73 -3.59 10.47
CA ARG A 186 43.94 -2.60 11.22
C ARG A 186 42.46 -2.65 10.82
N LYS A 187 41.57 -2.23 11.72
CA LYS A 187 40.11 -2.30 11.50
C LYS A 187 39.48 -1.07 10.86
N TYR A 188 40.14 0.09 10.97
CA TYR A 188 39.57 1.37 10.55
C TYR A 188 40.36 1.97 9.40
N PHE A 189 39.63 2.31 8.34
CA PHE A 189 40.12 2.99 7.17
C PHE A 189 39.25 4.22 6.92
N THR A 190 39.90 5.35 6.71
CA THR A 190 39.25 6.53 6.15
C THR A 190 38.86 6.25 4.70
N PHE A 191 37.84 6.93 4.20
CA PHE A 191 37.41 6.73 2.82
C PHE A 191 38.51 7.09 1.79
N GLY A 192 39.35 8.09 2.08
CA GLY A 192 40.50 8.40 1.25
C GLY A 192 41.51 7.25 1.16
N GLU A 193 41.75 6.55 2.27
CA GLU A 193 42.60 5.35 2.26
C GLU A 193 41.95 4.19 1.49
N ILE A 194 40.63 4.04 1.56
CA ILE A 194 39.93 3.04 0.74
C ILE A 194 40.18 3.33 -0.74
N LEU A 195 39.91 4.55 -1.19
CA LEU A 195 40.09 4.94 -2.60
C LEU A 195 41.52 4.75 -3.13
N GLN A 196 42.54 4.96 -2.30
CA GLN A 196 43.93 4.80 -2.71
C GLN A 196 44.38 3.35 -2.82
N ASN A 197 43.66 2.42 -2.19
CA ASN A 197 44.08 1.02 -2.05
C ASN A 197 43.13 0.02 -2.75
N VAL A 198 42.06 0.50 -3.37
CA VAL A 198 41.15 -0.34 -4.17
C VAL A 198 41.33 -0.08 -5.66
N ASP A 199 41.00 -1.06 -6.46
CA ASP A 199 41.04 -0.97 -7.92
C ASP A 199 39.84 -0.20 -8.48
N ALA A 200 39.94 0.20 -9.74
CA ALA A 200 38.90 0.97 -10.43
C ALA A 200 37.57 0.22 -10.51
N ILE A 201 37.59 -1.13 -10.58
CA ILE A 201 36.38 -1.96 -10.62
C ILE A 201 35.61 -1.84 -9.30
N THR A 202 36.32 -1.88 -8.17
CA THR A 202 35.72 -1.70 -6.85
C THR A 202 35.10 -0.30 -6.70
N ILE A 203 35.80 0.74 -7.16
CA ILE A 203 35.28 2.12 -7.14
C ILE A 203 34.02 2.24 -7.99
N HIS A 204 34.03 1.68 -9.19
CA HIS A 204 32.89 1.70 -10.08
C HIS A 204 31.67 1.06 -9.42
N LYS A 205 31.80 -0.16 -8.86
CA LYS A 205 30.71 -0.84 -8.16
C LYS A 205 30.19 -0.03 -6.96
N TYR A 206 31.06 0.64 -6.21
CA TYR A 206 30.64 1.53 -5.12
C TYR A 206 29.78 2.69 -5.60
N ILE A 207 30.15 3.32 -6.72
CA ILE A 207 29.39 4.41 -7.32
C ILE A 207 28.02 3.88 -7.75
N GLU A 208 27.97 2.79 -8.52
CA GLU A 208 26.71 2.25 -9.04
C GLU A 208 25.71 1.91 -7.92
N LEU A 209 26.15 1.19 -6.89
CA LEU A 209 25.30 0.82 -5.76
C LEU A 209 24.85 2.05 -4.96
N THR A 210 25.74 3.01 -4.74
CA THR A 210 25.42 4.22 -3.97
C THR A 210 24.41 5.08 -4.69
N GLU A 211 24.62 5.32 -5.98
CA GLU A 211 23.72 6.12 -6.80
C GLU A 211 22.35 5.46 -6.97
N SER A 212 22.33 4.14 -7.16
CA SER A 212 21.07 3.38 -7.27
C SER A 212 20.22 3.53 -6.01
N ILE A 213 20.84 3.45 -4.82
CA ILE A 213 20.15 3.62 -3.54
C ILE A 213 19.58 5.04 -3.41
N ILE A 214 20.40 6.07 -3.67
CA ILE A 214 20.00 7.47 -3.52
C ILE A 214 18.82 7.80 -4.46
N ASN A 215 18.95 7.45 -5.74
CA ASN A 215 17.91 7.73 -6.73
C ASN A 215 16.62 6.96 -6.46
N MET A 216 16.72 5.69 -6.07
CA MET A 216 15.55 4.86 -5.74
C MET A 216 14.83 5.38 -4.50
N ILE A 217 15.55 5.79 -3.44
CA ILE A 217 14.96 6.40 -2.25
C ILE A 217 14.25 7.71 -2.62
N ASP A 218 14.90 8.61 -3.37
CA ASP A 218 14.29 9.89 -3.77
C ASP A 218 13.02 9.67 -4.61
N ASN A 219 13.06 8.76 -5.58
CA ASN A 219 11.93 8.47 -6.45
C ASN A 219 10.76 7.80 -5.69
N LEU A 220 11.07 6.88 -4.77
CA LEU A 220 10.05 6.24 -3.92
C LEU A 220 9.44 7.22 -2.93
N ILE A 221 10.22 8.14 -2.34
CA ILE A 221 9.69 9.18 -1.44
C ILE A 221 8.68 10.06 -2.18
N ILE A 222 9.02 10.50 -3.38
CA ILE A 222 8.15 11.33 -4.22
C ILE A 222 6.85 10.57 -4.55
N SER A 223 6.97 9.32 -5.00
CA SER A 223 5.81 8.51 -5.40
C SER A 223 4.91 8.19 -4.20
N THR A 224 5.51 7.87 -3.06
CA THR A 224 4.78 7.56 -1.82
C THR A 224 4.08 8.80 -1.26
N ASP A 225 4.72 9.96 -1.32
CA ASP A 225 4.11 11.22 -0.88
C ASP A 225 2.93 11.63 -1.79
N ASP A 226 3.06 11.47 -3.11
CA ASP A 226 1.96 11.70 -4.05
C ASP A 226 0.77 10.77 -3.75
N PHE A 227 1.04 9.48 -3.53
CA PHE A 227 0.02 8.52 -3.12
C PHE A 227 -0.69 8.95 -1.84
N LEU A 228 0.05 9.25 -0.77
CA LEU A 228 -0.53 9.56 0.53
C LEU A 228 -1.40 10.82 0.49
N LYS A 229 -1.07 11.79 -0.37
CA LYS A 229 -1.85 13.02 -0.57
C LYS A 229 -3.09 12.80 -1.43
N ASN A 230 -2.97 12.05 -2.53
CA ASN A 230 -4.03 11.97 -3.54
C ASN A 230 -4.97 10.78 -3.36
N PHE A 231 -4.45 9.60 -3.00
CA PHE A 231 -5.23 8.37 -2.93
C PHE A 231 -6.41 8.42 -1.95
N PRO A 232 -6.30 9.00 -0.74
CA PRO A 232 -7.44 9.07 0.17
C PRO A 232 -8.65 9.78 -0.44
N LYS A 233 -8.44 10.81 -1.26
CA LYS A 233 -9.52 11.50 -1.96
C LYS A 233 -10.15 10.59 -3.01
N ILE A 234 -9.32 10.00 -3.87
CA ILE A 234 -9.74 9.06 -4.93
C ILE A 234 -10.55 7.90 -4.34
N ALA A 235 -10.04 7.27 -3.28
CA ALA A 235 -10.70 6.15 -2.62
C ALA A 235 -12.05 6.57 -1.99
N ASN A 236 -12.14 7.78 -1.44
CA ASN A 236 -13.41 8.30 -0.91
C ASN A 236 -14.44 8.60 -1.99
N ASP A 237 -13.99 9.03 -3.17
CA ASP A 237 -14.85 9.32 -4.33
C ASP A 237 -15.34 8.01 -4.97
N LEU A 238 -14.46 7.03 -5.17
CA LEU A 238 -14.78 5.70 -5.69
C LEU A 238 -15.76 4.92 -4.80
N MET A 239 -15.69 5.13 -3.48
CA MET A 239 -16.62 4.50 -2.53
C MET A 239 -18.03 5.15 -2.55
N GLY A 240 -18.17 6.38 -3.06
CA GLY A 240 -19.45 7.10 -3.15
C GLY A 240 -20.27 7.11 -1.85
N ASP A 241 -21.58 6.87 -1.98
CA ASP A 241 -22.56 6.78 -0.88
C ASP A 241 -22.51 5.43 -0.13
N HIS A 242 -21.64 4.50 -0.51
CA HIS A 242 -21.49 3.19 0.14
C HIS A 242 -20.65 3.23 1.42
N LYS A 243 -20.51 4.43 2.01
CA LYS A 243 -19.83 4.64 3.30
C LYS A 243 -20.66 3.98 4.40
N SER A 244 -20.19 2.84 4.89
CA SER A 244 -20.78 2.22 6.07
C SER A 244 -20.69 3.19 7.25
N LYS A 245 -21.81 3.42 7.94
CA LYS A 245 -21.86 4.22 9.18
C LYS A 245 -20.91 3.69 10.26
N TYR A 246 -20.56 2.40 10.17
CA TYR A 246 -19.79 1.67 11.18
C TYR A 246 -18.30 1.53 10.86
N TYR A 247 -17.88 1.82 9.62
CA TYR A 247 -16.50 1.64 9.18
C TYR A 247 -15.91 2.95 8.66
N LYS A 248 -14.76 3.35 9.23
CA LYS A 248 -14.05 4.58 8.88
C LYS A 248 -13.02 4.32 7.80
N ILE A 249 -12.98 5.22 6.82
CA ILE A 249 -11.95 5.27 5.77
C ILE A 249 -11.00 6.41 6.12
N VAL A 250 -9.71 6.22 5.88
CA VAL A 250 -8.73 7.31 5.96
C VAL A 250 -9.14 8.43 5.00
N LYS A 251 -9.18 9.67 5.51
CA LYS A 251 -9.62 10.85 4.74
C LYS A 251 -8.48 11.66 4.13
N GLY A 252 -7.26 11.50 4.62
CA GLY A 252 -6.12 12.26 4.16
C GLY A 252 -4.88 11.99 4.99
N TYR A 253 -3.77 12.48 4.47
CA TYR A 253 -2.47 12.47 5.11
C TYR A 253 -1.96 13.90 5.29
N LYS A 254 -1.37 14.19 6.46
CA LYS A 254 -0.67 15.45 6.71
C LYS A 254 0.55 15.17 7.57
N ASN A 255 1.69 15.68 7.13
CA ASN A 255 2.92 15.69 7.91
C ASN A 255 3.53 17.09 7.82
N ASP A 256 3.38 17.83 8.91
CA ASP A 256 3.82 19.22 9.00
C ASP A 256 5.28 19.36 9.48
N SER A 257 5.97 18.24 9.75
CA SER A 257 7.34 18.29 10.25
C SER A 257 8.28 18.91 9.21
N GLU A 258 8.99 19.96 9.59
CA GLU A 258 10.02 20.59 8.75
C GLU A 258 11.12 19.59 8.35
N SER A 259 11.50 18.68 9.26
CA SER A 259 12.47 17.62 8.94
C SER A 259 11.98 16.70 7.83
N ALA A 260 10.69 16.33 7.86
CA ALA A 260 10.10 15.49 6.82
C ALA A 260 10.06 16.22 5.48
N LYS A 261 9.69 17.51 5.47
CA LYS A 261 9.68 18.33 4.24
C LYS A 261 11.07 18.45 3.62
N LEU A 262 12.11 18.63 4.43
CA LEU A 262 13.50 18.68 3.95
C LEU A 262 13.92 17.33 3.34
N LEU A 263 13.63 16.23 4.02
CA LEU A 263 13.93 14.87 3.53
C LEU A 263 13.10 14.47 2.31
N GLN A 264 11.96 15.13 2.05
CA GLN A 264 11.17 14.92 0.84
C GLN A 264 11.75 15.57 -0.42
N GLN A 265 12.67 16.52 -0.29
CA GLN A 265 13.32 17.16 -1.43
C GLN A 265 14.34 16.22 -2.08
N ARG A 266 14.47 16.25 -3.40
CA ARG A 266 15.51 15.49 -4.11
C ARG A 266 16.90 15.88 -3.59
N THR A 267 17.78 14.90 -3.51
CA THR A 267 19.20 15.12 -3.23
C THR A 267 19.88 15.90 -4.37
N PRO A 268 20.99 16.62 -4.10
CA PRO A 268 21.74 17.32 -5.15
C PRO A 268 22.14 16.35 -6.26
N PRO A 269 21.98 16.65 -7.55
CA PRO A 269 22.25 15.70 -8.63
C PRO A 269 23.71 15.25 -8.66
N LEU A 270 23.95 14.03 -9.13
CA LEU A 270 25.28 13.49 -9.38
C LEU A 270 26.01 14.31 -10.45
N ASP A 271 27.27 14.65 -10.19
CA ASP A 271 28.15 15.22 -11.20
C ASP A 271 28.58 14.14 -12.19
N LEU A 272 27.88 14.12 -13.33
CA LEU A 272 28.09 13.12 -14.37
C LEU A 272 29.43 13.29 -15.09
N ASP A 273 29.95 14.52 -15.19
CA ASP A 273 31.21 14.79 -15.90
C ASP A 273 32.40 14.27 -15.07
N LEU A 274 32.37 14.51 -13.75
CA LEU A 274 33.34 13.90 -12.84
C LEU A 274 33.21 12.38 -12.76
N THR A 275 31.98 11.87 -12.82
CA THR A 275 31.76 10.41 -12.77
C THR A 275 32.35 9.75 -14.01
N GLU A 276 32.08 10.28 -15.21
CA GLU A 276 32.68 9.81 -16.47
C GLU A 276 34.20 9.75 -16.41
N GLN A 277 34.84 10.79 -15.85
CA GLN A 277 36.30 10.81 -15.66
C GLN A 277 36.80 9.70 -14.73
N ILE A 278 36.07 9.38 -13.66
CA ILE A 278 36.48 8.39 -12.66
C ILE A 278 36.32 6.95 -13.17
N ILE A 279 35.18 6.64 -13.79
CA ILE A 279 34.87 5.26 -14.21
C ILE A 279 35.16 4.98 -15.68
N SER A 280 35.52 6.01 -16.46
CA SER A 280 35.79 5.90 -17.90
C SER A 280 34.61 5.31 -18.70
N VAL A 281 33.39 5.62 -18.29
CA VAL A 281 32.14 5.23 -18.97
C VAL A 281 31.48 6.49 -19.53
N PRO A 282 30.94 6.46 -20.77
CA PRO A 282 30.27 7.62 -21.35
C PRO A 282 29.14 8.16 -20.47
N LYS A 283 29.05 9.49 -20.36
CA LYS A 283 28.02 10.17 -19.57
C LYS A 283 26.59 9.70 -19.85
N GLU A 284 26.24 9.49 -21.12
CA GLU A 284 24.91 9.02 -21.54
C GLU A 284 24.57 7.64 -20.95
N ASP A 285 25.56 6.75 -20.94
CA ASP A 285 25.42 5.41 -20.38
C ASP A 285 25.28 5.43 -18.86
N ILE A 286 26.02 6.32 -18.18
CA ILE A 286 25.93 6.52 -16.73
C ILE A 286 24.52 7.02 -16.37
N GLN A 287 24.02 8.02 -17.09
CA GLN A 287 22.70 8.58 -16.87
C GLN A 287 21.61 7.52 -17.05
N LYS A 288 21.66 6.76 -18.14
CA LYS A 288 20.68 5.70 -18.42
C LYS A 288 20.70 4.59 -17.37
N ARG A 289 21.89 4.19 -16.90
CA ARG A 289 22.04 3.10 -15.93
C ARG A 289 21.71 3.52 -14.50
N LEU A 290 22.13 4.71 -14.08
CA LEU A 290 22.09 5.12 -12.68
C LEU A 290 20.94 6.07 -12.36
N CYS A 291 20.54 6.93 -13.29
CA CYS A 291 19.52 7.95 -13.07
C CYS A 291 18.14 7.51 -13.59
N ASP A 292 18.09 6.86 -14.76
CA ASP A 292 16.82 6.56 -15.44
C ASP A 292 16.23 5.19 -15.08
N HIS A 293 16.95 4.38 -14.29
CA HIS A 293 16.53 3.01 -13.95
C HIS A 293 15.37 2.95 -12.93
N SER A 294 15.06 4.07 -12.28
CA SER A 294 13.91 4.19 -11.37
C SER A 294 13.02 5.35 -11.82
N PHE A 295 11.72 5.11 -11.80
CA PHE A 295 10.72 6.07 -12.28
C PHE A 295 9.80 6.49 -11.15
N THR A 296 9.31 7.73 -11.24
CA THR A 296 8.38 8.31 -10.27
C THR A 296 6.94 8.19 -10.73
N MET A 297 6.06 7.78 -9.82
CA MET A 297 4.61 7.84 -10.02
C MET A 297 4.09 9.15 -9.44
N GLN A 298 3.54 10.02 -10.28
CA GLN A 298 2.99 11.31 -9.85
C GLN A 298 1.68 11.61 -10.55
N THR A 299 0.75 12.20 -9.81
CA THR A 299 -0.48 12.74 -10.39
C THR A 299 -0.12 13.99 -11.19
N VAL A 300 -0.55 14.05 -12.46
CA VAL A 300 -0.35 15.24 -13.30
C VAL A 300 -1.14 16.40 -12.70
N LYS A 301 -0.48 17.54 -12.49
CA LYS A 301 -1.10 18.76 -11.97
C LYS A 301 -1.89 19.51 -13.02
#